data_AF-A0A7C3HAG9-F1
#
_entry.id   AF-A0A7C3HAG9-F1
#
_cell.length_a   1.000
_cell.length_b   1.000
_cell.length_c   1.000
_cell.angle_alpha   90.00
_cell.angle_beta   90.00
_cell.angle_gamma   90.00
#
_symmetry.space_group_name_H-M   'P 1'
#
loop_
_entity.id
_entity.type
_entity.pdbx_description
1 polymer ?
#
loop_
_entity_poly.entity_id
_entity_poly.type
_entity_poly.pdbx_seq_one_letter_code
_entity_poly.pdbx_strand_id
1 'polypeptide(L)'
;MRSSSNTNWNSRSRTVKKPTRIKTTAIQAPTSQTEAEQLLAEIGTLQRQVTVIETKMNEQLAAIKDRFEKQANPLNDVITTKFQALHAWAEAHKLDLLKGKSKTAKLSSGELSWRTSPPSVRVTGVQTVIKNLKSLGLGDLVRTKEEVNKEAVLNDPERIDGVKGITISQKEEFVAKPFESQIERAEPVKKARAA
;
A
#
# COMPACT_ATOMS: atom_id res chain seq x y z
N MET A 1 7.26 19.24 63.79
CA MET A 1 8.43 18.89 62.95
C MET A 1 7.95 17.91 61.88
N ARG A 2 7.40 18.40 60.76
CA ARG A 2 8.05 18.48 59.44
C ARG A 2 8.85 17.22 59.07
N SER A 3 8.27 16.37 58.23
CA SER A 3 9.01 15.75 57.12
C SER A 3 8.02 15.29 56.05
N SER A 4 7.85 16.14 55.04
CA SER A 4 7.15 15.82 53.80
C SER A 4 8.10 15.05 52.90
N SER A 5 7.80 13.79 52.61
CA SER A 5 8.45 13.01 51.55
C SER A 5 7.65 13.22 50.26
N ASN A 6 8.00 14.25 49.50
CA ASN A 6 7.45 14.48 48.17
C ASN A 6 8.36 13.79 47.15
N THR A 7 7.87 12.71 46.56
CA THR A 7 8.55 11.94 45.52
C THR A 7 8.57 12.73 44.22
N ASN A 8 9.75 13.25 43.87
CA ASN A 8 10.02 13.97 42.64
C ASN A 8 10.28 12.96 41.50
N TRP A 9 9.37 12.88 40.52
CA TRP A 9 9.51 12.04 39.33
C TRP A 9 9.61 12.91 38.05
N ASN A 10 10.81 12.88 37.47
CA ASN A 10 11.06 12.79 36.03
C ASN A 10 10.78 14.01 35.14
N SER A 11 11.66 15.01 35.17
CA SER A 11 11.83 15.98 34.09
C SER A 11 12.57 15.35 32.91
N ARG A 12 11.84 14.70 31.99
CA ARG A 12 12.37 14.36 30.65
C ARG A 12 12.57 15.64 29.86
N SER A 13 13.81 16.05 29.70
CA SER A 13 14.24 17.10 28.77
C SER A 13 13.88 16.69 27.34
N ARG A 14 12.81 17.28 26.79
CA ARG A 14 12.56 17.28 25.35
C ARG A 14 13.63 18.17 24.72
N THR A 15 14.66 17.55 24.13
CA THR A 15 15.57 18.25 23.22
C THR A 15 14.78 18.70 22.00
N VAL A 16 14.44 19.98 21.97
CA VAL A 16 13.87 20.61 20.77
C VAL A 16 14.95 20.60 19.70
N LYS A 17 14.79 19.77 18.65
CA LYS A 17 15.63 19.84 17.45
C LYS A 17 15.50 21.26 16.88
N LYS A 18 16.59 22.04 16.92
CA LYS A 18 16.66 23.35 16.26
C LYS A 18 16.33 23.16 14.77
N PRO A 19 15.45 23.98 14.17
CA PRO A 19 15.20 23.90 12.74
C PRO A 19 16.51 24.21 12.00
N THR A 20 17.00 23.25 11.24
CA THR A 20 18.11 23.44 10.31
C THR A 20 17.68 24.46 9.27
N ARG A 21 18.22 25.67 9.38
CA ARG A 21 18.03 26.76 8.42
C ARG A 21 18.52 26.26 7.04
N ILE A 22 17.58 25.92 6.18
CA ILE A 22 17.83 25.66 4.76
C ILE A 22 18.34 26.99 4.18
N LYS A 23 19.56 27.02 3.67
CA LYS A 23 20.07 28.18 2.93
C LYS A 23 19.27 28.23 1.63
N THR A 24 18.35 29.18 1.51
CA THR A 24 17.67 29.48 0.26
C THR A 24 18.72 29.97 -0.73
N THR A 25 19.07 29.14 -1.72
CA THR A 25 19.86 29.56 -2.87
C THR A 25 19.10 30.67 -3.59
N ALA A 26 19.79 31.76 -3.95
CA ALA A 26 19.19 32.83 -4.73
C ALA A 26 18.66 32.27 -6.07
N ILE A 27 17.37 32.44 -6.33
CA ILE A 27 16.73 32.01 -7.57
C ILE A 27 16.99 33.10 -8.60
N GLN A 28 17.66 32.76 -9.71
CA GLN A 28 17.79 33.66 -10.85
C GLN A 28 16.53 33.55 -11.71
N ALA A 29 15.75 34.62 -11.76
CA ALA A 29 14.55 34.69 -12.58
C ALA A 29 14.92 35.11 -14.02
N PRO A 30 14.26 34.53 -15.04
CA PRO A 30 14.44 34.99 -16.42
C PRO A 30 13.94 36.43 -16.55
N THR A 31 14.66 37.24 -17.32
CA THR A 31 14.40 38.66 -17.55
C THR A 31 13.73 38.95 -18.90
N SER A 32 13.66 37.94 -19.78
CA SER A 32 13.00 38.01 -21.08
C SER A 32 12.14 36.77 -21.37
N GLN A 33 11.21 36.90 -22.32
CA GLN A 33 10.39 35.77 -22.79
C GLN A 33 11.27 34.64 -23.36
N THR A 34 12.29 35.00 -24.13
CA THR A 34 13.24 34.03 -24.70
C THR A 34 13.97 33.23 -23.61
N GLU A 35 14.39 33.88 -22.52
CA GLU A 35 15.01 33.19 -21.39
C GLU A 35 14.03 32.26 -20.68
N ALA A 36 12.76 32.66 -20.55
CA ALA A 36 11.72 31.82 -19.96
C ALA A 36 11.42 30.58 -20.82
N GLU A 37 11.38 30.72 -22.16
CA GLU A 37 11.22 29.63 -23.11
C GLU A 37 12.40 28.64 -23.06
N GLN A 38 13.63 29.15 -22.95
CA GLN A 38 14.83 28.32 -22.77
C GLN A 38 14.79 27.55 -21.45
N LEU A 39 14.43 28.21 -20.35
CA LEU A 39 14.29 27.57 -19.04
C LEU A 39 13.22 26.47 -19.07
N LEU A 40 12.07 26.71 -19.72
CA LEU A 40 11.03 25.70 -19.88
C LEU A 40 11.52 24.48 -20.69
N ALA A 41 12.30 24.70 -21.74
CA ALA A 41 12.90 23.63 -22.55
C ALA A 41 13.95 22.82 -21.75
N GLU A 42 14.73 23.49 -20.90
CA GLU A 42 15.69 22.85 -20.00
C GLU A 42 14.97 21.97 -18.97
N ILE A 43 13.90 22.48 -18.35
CA ILE A 43 13.04 21.70 -17.43
C ILE A 43 12.54 20.43 -18.11
N GLY A 44 12.03 20.52 -19.34
CA GLY A 44 11.58 19.35 -20.11
C GLY A 44 12.70 18.34 -20.39
N THR A 45 13.92 18.82 -20.61
CA THR A 45 15.10 17.96 -20.82
C THR A 45 15.49 17.23 -19.54
N LEU A 46 15.51 17.92 -18.41
CA LEU A 46 15.77 17.33 -17.10
C LEU A 46 14.69 16.30 -16.73
N GLN A 47 13.41 16.60 -16.99
CA GLN A 47 12.31 15.65 -16.77
C GLN A 47 12.50 14.36 -17.57
N ARG A 48 12.86 14.45 -18.86
CA ARG A 48 13.18 13.27 -19.68
C ARG A 48 14.37 12.48 -19.14
N GLN A 49 15.42 13.15 -18.66
CA GLN A 49 16.57 12.46 -18.04
C GLN A 49 16.17 11.71 -16.77
N VAL A 50 15.31 12.30 -15.93
CA VAL A 50 14.74 11.61 -14.76
C VAL A 50 13.98 10.36 -15.19
N THR A 51 13.10 10.44 -16.19
CA THR A 51 12.36 9.29 -16.72
C THR A 51 13.28 8.18 -17.23
N VAL A 52 14.39 8.52 -17.89
CA VAL A 52 15.40 7.54 -18.34
C VAL A 52 16.06 6.84 -17.14
N ILE A 53 16.43 7.59 -16.11
CA ILE A 53 17.01 7.03 -14.88
C ILE A 53 16.02 6.09 -14.18
N GLU A 54 14.75 6.49 -14.06
CA GLU A 54 13.69 5.67 -13.49
C GLU A 54 13.47 4.38 -14.27
N THR A 55 13.47 4.47 -15.61
CA THR A 55 13.35 3.29 -16.48
C THR A 55 14.49 2.31 -16.25
N LYS A 56 15.74 2.79 -16.25
CA LYS A 56 16.92 1.97 -15.97
C LYS A 56 16.90 1.34 -14.57
N MET A 57 16.47 2.10 -13.56
CA MET A 57 16.29 1.59 -12.20
C MET A 57 15.29 0.44 -12.19
N ASN A 58 14.14 0.60 -12.85
CA ASN A 58 13.10 -0.42 -12.90
C ASN A 58 13.56 -1.69 -13.65
N GLU A 59 14.32 -1.55 -14.74
CA GLU A 59 14.95 -2.68 -15.43
C GLU A 59 15.91 -3.44 -14.52
N GLN A 60 16.75 -2.73 -13.75
CA GLN A 60 17.66 -3.34 -12.79
C GLN A 60 16.91 -4.06 -11.66
N LEU A 61 15.86 -3.45 -11.10
CA LEU A 61 15.01 -4.07 -10.08
C LEU A 61 14.35 -5.36 -10.60
N ALA A 62 13.85 -5.34 -11.84
CA ALA A 62 13.26 -6.53 -12.47
C ALA A 62 14.29 -7.65 -12.65
N ALA A 63 15.50 -7.33 -13.14
CA ALA A 63 16.58 -8.30 -13.31
C ALA A 63 17.05 -8.89 -11.98
N ILE A 64 17.18 -8.05 -10.94
CA ILE A 64 17.53 -8.50 -9.59
C ILE A 64 16.45 -9.47 -9.07
N LYS A 65 15.18 -9.08 -9.18
CA LYS A 65 14.05 -9.90 -8.73
C LYS A 65 14.03 -11.26 -9.43
N ASP A 66 14.10 -11.28 -10.76
CA ASP A 66 14.12 -12.51 -11.56
C ASP A 66 15.30 -13.42 -11.18
N ARG A 67 16.50 -12.86 -10.99
CA ARG A 67 17.69 -13.62 -10.58
C ARG A 67 17.49 -14.33 -9.24
N PHE A 68 16.93 -13.65 -8.25
CA PHE A 68 16.72 -14.22 -6.92
C PHE A 68 15.52 -15.17 -6.88
N GLU A 69 14.46 -14.90 -7.66
CA GLU A 69 13.35 -15.84 -7.84
C GLU A 69 13.83 -17.15 -8.47
N LYS A 70 14.67 -17.10 -9.51
CA LYS A 70 15.25 -18.31 -10.13
C LYS A 70 16.10 -19.14 -9.16
N GLN A 71 16.79 -18.50 -8.22
CA GLN A 71 17.55 -19.20 -7.17
C GLN A 71 16.64 -19.78 -6.07
N ALA A 72 15.60 -19.05 -5.69
CA ALA A 72 14.70 -19.44 -4.61
C ALA A 72 13.68 -20.52 -5.05
N ASN A 73 13.17 -20.47 -6.29
CA ASN A 73 12.10 -21.34 -6.76
C ASN A 73 12.44 -22.84 -6.62
N PRO A 74 13.62 -23.33 -7.05
CA PRO A 74 13.97 -24.75 -6.86
C PRO A 74 14.03 -25.16 -5.38
N LEU A 75 14.49 -24.26 -4.50
CA LEU A 75 14.51 -24.51 -3.06
C LEU A 75 13.09 -24.57 -2.49
N ASN A 76 12.21 -23.67 -2.93
CA ASN A 76 10.79 -23.67 -2.54
C ASN A 76 10.07 -24.93 -3.01
N ASP A 77 10.38 -25.44 -4.21
CA ASP A 77 9.82 -26.69 -4.73
C ASP A 77 10.26 -27.89 -3.88
N VAL A 78 11.56 -27.94 -3.52
CA VAL A 78 12.11 -28.98 -2.63
C VAL A 78 11.52 -28.88 -1.23
N ILE A 79 11.39 -27.67 -0.67
CA ILE A 79 10.75 -27.44 0.64
C ILE A 79 9.31 -27.93 0.61
N THR A 80 8.55 -27.59 -0.44
CA THR A 80 7.15 -28.01 -0.61
C THR A 80 7.04 -29.53 -0.65
N THR A 81 7.88 -30.19 -1.45
CA THR A 81 7.93 -31.66 -1.55
C THR A 81 8.26 -32.30 -0.20
N LYS A 82 9.29 -31.81 0.50
CA LYS A 82 9.68 -32.32 1.83
C LYS A 82 8.58 -32.10 2.86
N PHE A 83 7.90 -30.95 2.82
CA PHE A 83 6.80 -30.64 3.72
C PHE A 83 5.61 -31.58 3.48
N GLN A 84 5.27 -31.88 2.22
CA GLN A 84 4.23 -32.85 1.88
C GLN A 84 4.58 -34.27 2.37
N ALA A 85 5.83 -34.71 2.18
CA ALA A 85 6.29 -36.01 2.68
C ALA A 85 6.23 -36.10 4.21
N LEU A 86 6.70 -35.06 4.90
CA LEU A 86 6.64 -34.97 6.36
C LEU A 86 5.20 -34.96 6.86
N HIS A 87 4.31 -34.23 6.19
CA HIS A 87 2.89 -34.18 6.52
C HIS A 87 2.21 -35.54 6.32
N ALA A 88 2.48 -36.24 5.21
CA ALA A 88 1.93 -37.58 4.97
C ALA A 88 2.36 -38.58 6.05
N TRP A 89 3.63 -38.57 6.44
CA TRP A 89 4.13 -39.38 7.55
C TRP A 89 3.48 -38.99 8.88
N ALA A 90 3.38 -37.70 9.18
CA ALA A 90 2.80 -37.20 10.43
C ALA A 90 1.32 -37.54 10.58
N GLU A 91 0.54 -37.50 9.48
CA GLU A 91 -0.86 -37.96 9.48
C GLU A 91 -0.97 -39.47 9.71
N ALA A 92 -0.08 -40.28 9.12
CA ALA A 92 -0.08 -41.73 9.34
C ALA A 92 0.28 -42.14 10.78
N HIS A 93 1.11 -41.36 11.47
CA HIS A 93 1.59 -41.62 12.84
C HIS A 93 0.94 -40.70 13.88
N LYS A 94 -0.17 -40.06 13.52
CA LYS A 94 -0.79 -38.99 14.32
C LYS A 94 -1.17 -39.44 15.74
N LEU A 95 -1.68 -40.67 15.89
CA LEU A 95 -2.08 -41.24 17.17
C LEU A 95 -0.87 -41.49 18.08
N ASP A 96 0.28 -41.87 17.52
CA ASP A 96 1.52 -42.11 18.28
C ASP A 96 2.21 -40.80 18.66
N LEU A 97 2.15 -39.81 17.76
CA LEU A 97 2.75 -38.49 17.93
C LEU A 97 1.99 -37.62 18.94
N LEU A 98 0.65 -37.71 18.96
CA LEU A 98 -0.20 -36.90 19.82
C LEU A 98 -0.67 -37.70 21.04
N LYS A 99 0.00 -37.47 22.17
CA LYS A 99 -0.43 -38.05 23.47
C LYS A 99 -1.55 -37.20 24.08
N GLY A 100 -2.69 -37.82 24.35
CA GLY A 100 -3.83 -37.20 25.03
C GLY A 100 -4.50 -36.09 24.22
N LYS A 101 -4.74 -34.92 24.83
CA LYS A 101 -5.42 -33.78 24.19
C LYS A 101 -4.46 -32.79 23.49
N SER A 102 -3.16 -33.11 23.42
CA SER A 102 -2.19 -32.23 22.76
C SER A 102 -2.41 -32.21 21.25
N LYS A 103 -2.25 -31.04 20.64
CA LYS A 103 -2.23 -30.86 19.18
C LYS A 103 -0.83 -30.57 18.65
N THR A 104 0.20 -30.74 19.47
CA THR A 104 1.60 -30.51 19.10
C THR A 104 2.44 -31.73 19.48
N ALA A 105 3.25 -32.20 18.53
CA ALA A 105 4.26 -33.23 18.71
C ALA A 105 5.65 -32.60 18.66
N LYS A 106 6.43 -32.74 19.73
CA LYS A 106 7.82 -32.26 19.80
C LYS A 106 8.76 -33.34 19.31
N LEU A 107 9.65 -32.98 18.40
CA LEU A 107 10.73 -33.79 17.84
C LEU A 107 12.08 -33.20 18.29
N SER A 108 13.16 -33.97 18.15
CA SER A 108 14.52 -33.46 18.45
C SER A 108 14.91 -32.27 17.57
N SER A 109 14.40 -32.20 16.34
CA SER A 109 14.72 -31.15 15.36
C SER A 109 13.66 -30.06 15.20
N GLY A 110 12.59 -30.09 16.01
CA GLY A 110 11.51 -29.10 15.90
C GLY A 110 10.18 -29.63 16.43
N GLU A 111 9.07 -29.08 15.94
CA GLU A 111 7.73 -29.51 16.33
C GLU A 111 6.76 -29.54 15.16
N LEU A 112 5.77 -30.42 15.26
CA LEU A 112 4.65 -30.54 14.34
C LEU A 112 3.37 -30.17 15.10
N SER A 113 2.54 -29.30 14.54
CA SER A 113 1.30 -28.89 15.18
C SER A 113 0.10 -28.99 14.24
N TRP A 114 -1.01 -29.46 14.79
CA TRP A 114 -2.30 -29.57 14.12
C TRP A 114 -3.17 -28.41 14.57
N ARG A 115 -3.21 -27.36 13.76
CA ARG A 115 -4.05 -26.19 14.00
C ARG A 115 -5.28 -26.22 13.11
N THR A 116 -6.42 -25.88 13.69
CA THR A 116 -7.60 -25.48 12.93
C THR A 116 -7.47 -23.98 12.69
N SER A 117 -7.28 -23.58 11.44
CA SER A 117 -7.33 -22.15 11.10
C SER A 117 -8.70 -21.58 11.49
N PRO A 118 -8.78 -20.31 11.91
CA PRO A 118 -10.07 -19.68 12.13
C PRO A 118 -10.92 -19.74 10.85
N PRO A 119 -12.25 -19.85 10.96
CA PRO A 119 -13.14 -19.84 9.80
C PRO A 119 -12.86 -18.62 8.91
N SER A 120 -12.75 -18.83 7.60
CA SER A 120 -12.64 -17.76 6.62
C SER A 120 -13.82 -17.81 5.66
N VAL A 121 -14.27 -16.64 5.22
CA VAL A 121 -15.40 -16.50 4.28
C VAL A 121 -14.86 -16.06 2.93
N ARG A 122 -15.14 -16.82 1.88
CA ARG A 122 -14.90 -16.43 0.49
C ARG A 122 -16.24 -16.04 -0.14
N VAL A 123 -16.30 -14.85 -0.74
CA VAL A 123 -17.50 -14.35 -1.42
C VAL A 123 -17.22 -14.30 -2.92
N THR A 124 -18.05 -14.99 -3.71
CA THR A 124 -18.02 -14.97 -5.18
C THR A 124 -19.28 -14.27 -5.67
N GLY A 125 -19.17 -13.32 -6.60
CA GLY A 125 -20.34 -12.58 -7.09
C GLY A 125 -20.93 -11.64 -6.02
N VAL A 126 -20.07 -10.75 -5.49
CA VAL A 126 -20.37 -9.87 -4.34
C VAL A 126 -21.74 -9.17 -4.45
N GLN A 127 -22.10 -8.65 -5.61
CA GLN A 127 -23.37 -7.91 -5.79
C GLN A 127 -24.61 -8.81 -5.63
N THR A 128 -24.58 -10.01 -6.21
CA THR A 128 -25.65 -11.00 -6.04
C THR A 128 -25.77 -11.43 -4.59
N VAL A 129 -24.63 -11.66 -3.93
CA VAL A 129 -24.61 -12.02 -2.51
C VAL A 129 -25.19 -10.90 -1.65
N ILE A 130 -24.81 -9.64 -1.88
CA ILE A 130 -25.39 -8.49 -1.15
C ILE A 130 -26.90 -8.41 -1.38
N LYS A 131 -27.38 -8.56 -2.62
CA LYS A 131 -28.82 -8.54 -2.92
C LYS A 131 -29.55 -9.66 -2.18
N ASN A 132 -28.99 -10.88 -2.21
CA ASN A 132 -29.59 -12.04 -1.54
C ASN A 132 -29.59 -11.89 -0.02
N LEU A 133 -28.50 -11.39 0.57
CA LEU A 133 -28.42 -11.11 2.01
C LEU A 133 -29.50 -10.09 2.40
N LYS A 134 -29.67 -9.01 1.63
CA LYS A 134 -30.73 -8.03 1.87
C LYS A 134 -32.13 -8.63 1.72
N SER A 135 -32.38 -9.44 0.68
CA SER A 135 -33.71 -10.07 0.49
C SER A 135 -34.06 -11.10 1.55
N LEU A 136 -33.04 -11.73 2.16
CA LEU A 136 -33.20 -12.71 3.25
C LEU A 136 -33.26 -12.05 4.64
N GLY A 137 -33.24 -10.71 4.72
CA GLY A 137 -33.25 -9.98 6.00
C GLY A 137 -31.91 -10.02 6.76
N LEU A 138 -30.84 -10.53 6.16
CA LEU A 138 -29.48 -10.62 6.73
C LEU A 138 -28.68 -9.33 6.46
N GLY A 139 -29.31 -8.19 6.69
CA GLY A 139 -28.72 -6.87 6.43
C GLY A 139 -27.54 -6.53 7.35
N ASP A 140 -27.50 -7.11 8.54
CA ASP A 140 -26.41 -6.99 9.53
C ASP A 140 -25.07 -7.54 9.01
N LEU A 141 -25.12 -8.49 8.07
CA LEU A 141 -23.94 -9.03 7.39
C LEU A 141 -23.43 -8.13 6.25
N VAL A 142 -24.17 -7.07 5.90
CA VAL A 142 -23.79 -6.12 4.85
C VAL A 142 -23.25 -4.84 5.49
N ARG A 143 -21.94 -4.64 5.39
CA ARG A 143 -21.30 -3.40 5.83
C ARG A 143 -21.54 -2.28 4.83
N THR A 144 -22.16 -1.20 5.29
CA THR A 144 -22.33 0.05 4.52
C THR A 144 -21.22 1.03 4.88
N LYS A 145 -20.61 1.68 3.89
CA LYS A 145 -19.67 2.79 4.06
C LYS A 145 -20.32 4.04 3.48
N GLU A 146 -20.55 5.04 4.33
CA GLU A 146 -21.01 6.35 3.88
C GLU A 146 -19.79 7.25 3.68
N GLU A 147 -19.73 7.89 2.52
CA GLU A 147 -18.71 8.87 2.18
C GLU A 147 -19.39 10.14 1.69
N VAL A 148 -18.81 11.29 2.01
CA VAL A 148 -19.31 12.57 1.52
C VAL A 148 -19.12 12.62 0.00
N ASN A 149 -20.20 12.81 -0.73
CA ASN A 149 -20.16 12.98 -2.17
C ASN A 149 -19.65 14.39 -2.52
N LYS A 150 -18.33 14.52 -2.69
CA LYS A 150 -17.68 15.80 -2.99
C LYS A 150 -18.11 16.39 -4.33
N GLU A 151 -18.36 15.56 -5.34
CA GLU A 151 -18.85 16.02 -6.65
C GLU A 151 -20.23 16.66 -6.54
N ALA A 152 -21.15 16.04 -5.78
CA ALA A 152 -22.46 16.63 -5.52
C ALA A 152 -22.36 17.95 -4.74
N VAL A 153 -21.42 18.05 -3.80
CA VAL A 153 -21.13 19.30 -3.07
C VAL A 153 -20.59 20.39 -4.00
N LEU A 154 -19.74 20.05 -4.97
CA LEU A 154 -19.22 21.01 -5.96
C LEU A 154 -20.28 21.42 -6.98
N ASN A 155 -21.23 20.54 -7.32
CA ASN A 155 -22.32 20.84 -8.24
C ASN A 155 -23.40 21.74 -7.63
N ASP A 156 -23.57 21.72 -6.31
CA ASP A 156 -24.52 22.56 -5.59
C ASP A 156 -23.89 23.17 -4.33
N PRO A 157 -22.96 24.14 -4.49
CA PRO A 157 -22.22 24.73 -3.36
C PRO A 157 -23.10 25.55 -2.41
N GLU A 158 -24.23 26.08 -2.89
CA GLU A 158 -25.14 26.89 -2.06
C GLU A 158 -25.87 26.00 -1.03
N ARG A 159 -26.14 24.74 -1.39
CA ARG A 159 -26.85 23.78 -0.53
C ARG A 159 -26.06 23.30 0.67
N ILE A 160 -24.75 23.52 0.69
CA ILE A 160 -23.88 23.20 1.83
C ILE A 160 -23.63 24.38 2.76
N ASP A 161 -24.21 25.55 2.48
CA ASP A 161 -24.04 26.72 3.34
C ASP A 161 -24.54 26.41 4.77
N GLY A 162 -23.69 26.67 5.76
CA GLY A 162 -23.93 26.33 7.17
C GLY A 162 -23.60 24.88 7.60
N VAL A 163 -23.17 23.98 6.72
CA VAL A 163 -22.72 22.63 7.11
C VAL A 163 -21.34 22.68 7.76
N LYS A 164 -21.27 22.49 9.07
CA LYS A 164 -20.00 22.50 9.83
C LYS A 164 -19.08 21.37 9.34
N GLY A 165 -17.85 21.73 8.98
CA GLY A 165 -16.80 20.79 8.60
C GLY A 165 -16.59 20.60 7.09
N ILE A 166 -17.33 21.31 6.24
CA ILE A 166 -17.09 21.36 4.79
C ILE A 166 -16.54 22.74 4.44
N THR A 167 -15.39 22.76 3.76
CA THR A 167 -14.81 23.99 3.20
C THR A 167 -14.43 23.73 1.76
N ILE A 168 -14.98 24.55 0.85
CA ILE A 168 -14.58 24.58 -0.55
C ILE A 168 -13.48 25.62 -0.67
N SER A 169 -12.26 25.20 -1.03
CA SER A 169 -11.14 26.10 -1.27
C SER A 169 -10.71 26.01 -2.72
N GLN A 170 -10.53 27.15 -3.37
CA GLN A 170 -9.92 27.26 -4.68
C GLN A 170 -8.61 28.05 -4.54
N LYS A 171 -7.55 27.56 -5.19
CA LYS A 171 -6.25 28.24 -5.24
C LYS A 171 -5.80 28.32 -6.69
N GLU A 172 -5.19 29.43 -7.03
CA GLU A 172 -4.48 29.56 -8.30
C GLU A 172 -3.14 28.82 -8.18
N GLU A 173 -2.87 27.91 -9.10
CA GLU A 173 -1.64 27.12 -9.14
C GLU A 173 -0.87 27.44 -10.43
N PHE A 174 0.43 27.70 -10.28
CA PHE A 174 1.32 27.85 -11.43
C PHE A 174 1.64 26.46 -12.00
N VAL A 175 1.38 26.28 -13.30
CA VAL A 175 1.67 25.04 -14.02
C VAL A 175 2.49 25.35 -15.26
N ALA A 176 3.68 24.77 -15.33
CA ALA A 176 4.55 24.81 -16.51
C ALA A 176 4.64 23.41 -17.12
N LYS A 177 4.20 23.26 -18.37
CA LYS A 177 4.27 22.00 -19.12
C LYS A 177 5.26 22.17 -20.27
N PRO A 178 6.48 21.60 -20.17
CA PRO A 178 7.40 21.57 -21.29
C PRO A 178 6.80 20.86 -22.49
N PHE A 179 7.22 21.24 -23.69
CA PHE A 179 6.77 20.56 -24.90
C PHE A 179 7.24 19.11 -24.93
N GLU A 180 6.31 18.20 -25.23
CA GLU A 180 6.56 16.78 -25.44
C GLU A 180 5.90 16.35 -26.76
N SER A 181 6.66 15.71 -27.64
CA SER A 181 6.12 15.02 -28.80
C SER A 181 5.77 13.59 -28.42
N GLN A 182 4.54 13.17 -28.71
CA GLN A 182 4.09 11.80 -28.48
C GLN A 182 4.24 10.98 -29.75
N ILE A 183 4.85 9.81 -29.63
CA ILE A 183 4.76 8.76 -30.66
C ILE A 183 3.51 7.93 -30.34
N GLU A 184 2.67 7.67 -31.34
CA GLU A 184 1.47 6.86 -31.21
C GLU A 184 1.83 5.48 -30.63
N ARG A 185 1.26 5.15 -29.47
CA ARG A 185 1.51 3.90 -28.77
C ARG A 185 0.42 2.90 -29.13
N ALA A 186 0.80 1.68 -29.48
CA ALA A 186 -0.15 0.60 -29.67
C ALA A 186 -0.91 0.35 -28.36
N GLU A 187 -2.24 0.44 -28.41
CA GLU A 187 -3.08 0.06 -27.27
C GLU A 187 -3.23 -1.47 -27.22
N PRO A 188 -3.02 -2.11 -26.05
CA PRO A 188 -3.29 -3.52 -25.92
C PRO A 188 -4.80 -3.77 -26.01
N VAL A 189 -5.21 -4.57 -27.00
CA VAL A 189 -6.60 -5.00 -27.17
C VAL A 189 -7.04 -5.73 -25.90
N LYS A 190 -8.06 -5.20 -25.21
CA LYS A 190 -8.72 -5.88 -24.10
C LYS A 190 -9.33 -7.18 -24.63
N LYS A 191 -8.70 -8.33 -24.38
CA LYS A 191 -9.35 -9.62 -24.56
C LYS A 191 -10.52 -9.68 -23.58
N ALA A 192 -11.74 -9.55 -24.10
CA ALA A 192 -12.94 -9.89 -23.37
C ALA A 192 -12.81 -11.37 -22.94
N ARG A 193 -12.87 -11.62 -21.64
CA ARG A 193 -13.03 -12.98 -21.11
C ARG A 193 -14.38 -13.48 -21.60
N ALA A 194 -14.37 -14.49 -22.47
CA ALA A 194 -15.58 -15.23 -22.84
C ALA A 194 -16.22 -15.79 -21.56
N ALA A 195 -17.52 -15.55 -21.43
CA ALA A 195 -18.37 -16.06 -20.36
C ALA A 195 -18.65 -17.55 -20.53
#